data_AF-A0A3D1CVR0-F1
#
_entry.id   AF-A0A3D1CVR0-F1
#
_cell.length_a   1.000
_cell.length_b   1.000
_cell.length_c   1.000
_cell.angle_alpha   90.00
_cell.angle_beta   90.00
_cell.angle_gamma   90.00
#
_symmetry.space_group_name_H-M   'P 1'
#
loop_
_entity.id
_entity.type
_entity.pdbx_description
1 polymer ?
#
loop_
_entity_poly.entity_id
_entity_poly.type
_entity_poly.pdbx_seq_one_letter_code
_entity_poly.pdbx_strand_id
1 'polypeptide(L)'
;MGFVQTVQNIWKIEDLRQRILITIGFIAIYRFGSFVVLPGINPEQLVALQSNASTGLLSLLDMFSGGAFANASIFALGIMPYISASIVMQLLGIAVPAFQKM
;
A
#
# COMPACT_ATOMS: atom_id res chain seq x y z
N MET A 1 8.52 -30.39 -13.11
CA MET A 1 7.69 -30.15 -11.91
C MET A 1 8.55 -29.46 -10.85
N GLY A 2 8.65 -28.12 -10.85
CA GLY A 2 9.50 -27.40 -9.89
C GLY A 2 8.72 -26.55 -8.89
N PHE A 3 7.67 -25.88 -9.36
CA PHE A 3 6.92 -24.89 -8.57
C PHE A 3 6.22 -25.48 -7.33
N VAL A 4 5.56 -26.62 -7.47
CA VAL A 4 4.85 -27.30 -6.36
C VAL A 4 5.83 -27.77 -5.27
N GLN A 5 7.01 -28.26 -5.67
CA GLN A 5 8.06 -28.65 -4.72
C GLN A 5 8.67 -27.45 -4.00
N THR A 6 8.86 -26.31 -4.68
CA THR A 6 9.30 -25.08 -4.03
C THR A 6 8.30 -24.61 -2.96
N VAL A 7 7.00 -24.63 -3.27
CA VAL A 7 5.94 -24.27 -2.30
C VAL A 7 5.91 -25.25 -1.11
N GLN A 8 6.06 -26.55 -1.36
CA GLN A 8 6.15 -27.54 -0.28
C GLN A 8 7.40 -27.37 0.59
N ASN A 9 8.54 -27.00 -0.01
CA ASN A 9 9.80 -26.80 0.70
C ASN A 9 9.78 -25.53 1.55
N ILE A 10 9.11 -24.47 1.09
CA ILE A 10 8.86 -23.25 1.89
C ILE A 10 8.14 -23.60 3.19
N TRP A 11 7.19 -24.54 3.15
CA TRP A 11 6.45 -24.96 4.34
C TRP A 11 7.23 -25.87 5.29
N LYS A 12 8.27 -26.55 4.79
CA LYS A 12 9.16 -27.40 5.60
C LYS A 12 10.16 -26.58 6.40
N ILE A 13 10.54 -25.40 5.92
CA ILE A 13 11.54 -24.55 6.57
C ILE A 13 10.83 -23.61 7.56
N GLU A 14 11.13 -23.78 8.85
CA GLU A 14 10.46 -23.07 9.95
C GLU A 14 10.63 -21.54 9.89
N ASP A 15 11.83 -21.05 9.55
CA ASP A 15 12.07 -19.60 9.41
C ASP A 15 11.27 -19.00 8.24
N LEU A 16 11.20 -19.70 7.11
CA LEU A 16 10.45 -19.26 5.91
C LEU A 16 8.95 -19.19 6.16
N ARG A 17 8.35 -20.24 6.76
CA ARG A 17 6.92 -20.21 7.11
C ARG A 17 6.61 -19.07 8.08
N GLN A 18 7.49 -18.81 9.05
CA GLN A 18 7.26 -17.78 10.07
C GLN A 18 7.28 -16.38 9.44
N ARG A 19 8.27 -16.08 8.58
CA ARG A 19 8.33 -14.79 7.85
C ARG A 19 7.12 -14.56 6.96
N ILE A 20 6.66 -15.58 6.26
CA ILE A 20 5.48 -15.49 5.39
C ILE A 20 4.22 -15.23 6.22
N LEU A 21 4.03 -15.96 7.32
CA LEU A 21 2.89 -15.75 8.23
C LEU A 21 2.89 -14.35 8.83
N ILE A 22 4.06 -13.84 9.23
CA ILE A 22 4.20 -12.46 9.73
C ILE A 22 3.83 -11.44 8.65
N THR A 23 4.33 -11.63 7.42
CA THR A 23 4.04 -10.73 6.30
C THR A 23 2.55 -10.71 5.96
N ILE A 24 1.92 -11.90 5.87
CA ILE A 24 0.48 -12.01 5.65
C ILE A 24 -0.29 -11.37 6.82
N GLY A 25 0.18 -11.52 8.06
CA GLY A 25 -0.39 -10.85 9.22
C GLY A 25 -0.38 -9.32 9.08
N PHE A 26 0.75 -8.73 8.67
CA PHE A 26 0.82 -7.29 8.41
C PHE A 26 -0.10 -6.84 7.28
N ILE A 27 -0.20 -7.60 6.19
CA ILE A 27 -1.13 -7.32 5.09
C ILE A 27 -2.57 -7.35 5.58
N ALA A 28 -2.92 -8.32 6.43
CA ALA A 28 -4.25 -8.41 7.02
C ALA A 28 -4.56 -7.18 7.88
N ILE A 29 -3.63 -6.76 8.75
CA ILE A 29 -3.79 -5.55 9.58
C ILE A 29 -3.97 -4.30 8.70
N TYR A 30 -3.15 -4.13 7.66
CA TYR A 30 -3.32 -3.05 6.69
C TYR A 30 -4.71 -3.09 6.05
N ARG A 31 -5.18 -4.29 5.66
CA ARG A 31 -6.49 -4.45 5.06
C ARG A 31 -7.62 -4.09 6.01
N PHE A 32 -7.54 -4.49 7.28
CA PHE A 32 -8.50 -4.06 8.30
C PHE A 32 -8.51 -2.54 8.47
N GLY A 33 -7.33 -1.91 8.51
CA GLY A 33 -7.21 -0.45 8.58
C GLY A 33 -7.82 0.28 7.39
N SER A 34 -7.76 -0.32 6.18
CA SER A 34 -8.38 0.26 4.98
C SER A 34 -9.91 0.30 5.00
N PHE A 35 -10.55 -0.42 5.92
CA PHE A 35 -12.00 -0.33 6.15
C PHE A 35 -12.39 0.67 7.25
N VAL A 36 -11.41 1.19 8.00
CA VAL A 36 -11.66 2.20 9.04
C VAL A 36 -11.71 3.57 8.38
N VAL A 37 -12.92 4.11 8.26
CA VAL A 37 -13.16 5.45 7.70
C VAL A 37 -12.62 6.55 8.61
N LEU A 38 -12.14 7.63 8.01
CA LEU A 38 -11.72 8.82 8.74
C LEU A 38 -12.92 9.47 9.46
N PRO A 39 -12.79 9.80 10.77
CA PRO A 39 -13.85 10.52 11.47
C PRO A 39 -14.02 11.91 10.87
N GLY A 40 -15.27 12.30 10.58
CA GLY A 40 -15.60 13.60 9.97
C GLY A 40 -15.83 13.57 8.45
N ILE A 41 -15.77 12.40 7.81
CA ILE A 41 -16.21 12.23 6.41
C ILE A 41 -17.72 12.06 6.36
N ASN A 42 -18.41 12.81 5.51
CA ASN A 42 -19.84 12.65 5.27
C ASN A 42 -20.11 11.41 4.39
N PRO A 43 -21.02 10.50 4.78
CA PRO A 43 -21.34 9.29 4.00
C PRO A 43 -21.86 9.57 2.59
N GLU A 44 -22.56 10.69 2.39
CA GLU A 44 -23.05 11.09 1.06
C GLU A 44 -21.91 11.44 0.09
N GLN A 45 -20.82 12.03 0.61
CA GLN A 45 -19.64 12.35 -0.18
C GLN A 45 -18.83 11.09 -0.53
N LEU A 46 -18.88 10.06 0.31
CA LEU A 46 -18.25 8.76 0.05
C LEU A 46 -18.83 8.07 -1.19
N VAL A 47 -20.15 8.11 -1.37
CA VAL A 47 -20.81 7.55 -2.57
C VAL A 47 -20.37 8.32 -3.83
N ALA A 48 -20.34 9.65 -3.76
CA ALA A 48 -19.84 10.47 -4.84
C ALA A 48 -18.36 10.20 -5.13
N LEU A 49 -17.52 10.07 -4.10
CA LEU A 49 -16.09 9.76 -4.24
C LEU A 49 -15.86 8.38 -4.85
N GLN A 50 -16.63 7.35 -4.48
CA GLN A 50 -16.54 6.02 -5.09
C GLN A 50 -16.91 6.03 -6.57
N SER A 51 -17.98 6.74 -6.94
CA SER A 51 -18.39 6.89 -8.35
C SER A 51 -17.36 7.67 -9.19
N ASN A 52 -16.67 8.64 -8.59
CA ASN A 52 -15.62 9.41 -9.26
C ASN A 52 -14.28 8.65 -9.29
N ALA A 53 -13.98 7.87 -8.26
CA ALA A 53 -12.78 7.03 -8.15
C ALA A 53 -12.79 5.89 -9.15
N SER A 54 -13.94 5.46 -9.70
CA SER A 54 -13.97 4.48 -10.78
C SER A 54 -13.56 5.05 -12.16
N THR A 55 -13.27 6.36 -12.26
CA THR A 55 -13.05 7.03 -13.56
C THR A 55 -11.71 7.78 -13.60
N GLY A 56 -10.96 7.62 -14.71
CA GLY A 56 -9.80 8.45 -15.03
C GLY A 56 -8.64 8.38 -14.02
N LEU A 57 -8.01 9.52 -13.74
CA LEU A 57 -6.84 9.63 -12.85
C LEU A 57 -7.14 9.20 -11.40
N LEU A 58 -8.38 9.39 -10.94
CA LEU A 58 -8.79 8.99 -9.59
C LEU A 58 -8.82 7.46 -9.44
N SER A 59 -9.06 6.72 -10.53
CA SER A 59 -8.97 5.25 -10.53
C SER A 59 -7.54 4.75 -10.39
N LEU A 60 -6.59 5.41 -11.05
CA LEU A 60 -5.17 5.12 -10.83
C LEU A 60 -4.80 5.38 -9.36
N LEU A 61 -5.23 6.51 -8.82
CA LEU A 61 -4.97 6.86 -7.41
C LEU A 61 -5.55 5.81 -6.46
N ASP A 62 -6.79 5.37 -6.68
CA ASP A 62 -7.43 4.36 -5.84
C ASP A 62 -6.75 2.98 -5.96
N MET A 63 -6.35 2.59 -7.16
CA MET A 63 -5.58 1.36 -7.42
C MET A 63 -4.25 1.36 -6.65
N PHE A 64 -3.52 2.47 -6.65
CA PHE A 64 -2.25 2.58 -5.90
C PHE A 64 -2.47 2.64 -4.38
N SER A 65 -3.64 3.10 -3.91
CA SER A 65 -4.02 3.04 -2.49
C SER A 65 -4.56 1.67 -2.04
N GLY A 66 -4.86 0.77 -2.97
CA GLY A 66 -5.49 -0.53 -2.69
C GLY A 66 -6.99 -0.44 -2.36
N GLY A 67 -7.68 0.57 -2.89
CA GLY A 67 -9.10 0.85 -2.59
C GLY A 67 -9.33 1.68 -1.33
N ALA A 68 -8.25 2.08 -0.64
CA ALA A 68 -8.31 2.81 0.62
C ALA A 68 -8.79 4.26 0.42
N PHE A 69 -8.50 4.85 -0.75
CA PHE A 69 -8.87 6.19 -1.14
C PHE A 69 -10.39 6.31 -1.37
N ALA A 70 -10.96 5.40 -2.16
CA ALA A 70 -12.40 5.33 -2.41
C ALA A 70 -13.21 5.06 -1.14
N ASN A 71 -12.63 4.41 -0.13
CA ASN A 71 -13.25 4.19 1.18
C ASN A 71 -13.00 5.32 2.19
N ALA A 72 -12.32 6.41 1.80
CA ALA A 72 -11.93 7.50 2.69
C ALA A 72 -11.37 6.99 4.04
N SER A 73 -10.53 5.96 3.96
CA SER A 73 -9.99 5.30 5.16
C SER A 73 -8.84 6.09 5.77
N ILE A 74 -8.45 5.74 7.01
CA ILE A 74 -7.27 6.33 7.66
C ILE A 74 -6.01 6.14 6.80
N PHE A 75 -5.97 5.07 6.00
CA PHE A 75 -4.90 4.79 5.04
C PHE A 75 -5.26 5.22 3.60
N ALA A 76 -6.06 6.27 3.41
CA ALA A 76 -6.56 6.69 2.09
C ALA A 76 -5.48 6.88 1.02
N LEU A 77 -4.29 7.38 1.39
CA LEU A 77 -3.16 7.53 0.45
C LEU A 77 -2.18 6.35 0.48
N GLY A 78 -2.42 5.35 1.35
CA GLY A 78 -1.60 4.16 1.50
C GLY A 78 -0.12 4.49 1.65
N ILE A 79 0.69 3.82 0.82
CA ILE A 79 2.14 4.00 0.77
C ILE A 79 2.60 5.13 -0.17
N MET A 80 1.68 5.79 -0.89
CA MET A 80 2.05 6.80 -1.89
C MET A 80 2.87 7.98 -1.35
N PRO A 81 2.58 8.55 -0.15
CA PRO A 81 3.40 9.62 0.41
C PRO A 81 4.87 9.20 0.59
N TYR A 82 5.09 7.95 1.00
CA TYR A 82 6.43 7.40 1.17
C TYR A 82 7.13 7.16 -0.18
N ILE A 83 6.43 6.62 -1.18
CA ILE A 83 6.97 6.45 -2.54
C ILE A 83 7.38 7.80 -3.11
N SER A 84 6.51 8.81 -3.00
CA SER A 84 6.79 10.16 -3.47
C SER A 84 8.02 10.76 -2.77
N ALA A 85 8.09 10.66 -1.44
CA ALA A 85 9.25 11.12 -0.67
C ALA A 85 10.54 10.39 -1.07
N SER A 86 10.50 9.08 -1.30
CA SER A 86 11.65 8.29 -1.74
C SER A 86 12.18 8.76 -3.10
N ILE A 87 11.29 9.03 -4.05
CA ILE A 87 11.66 9.58 -5.37
C ILE A 87 12.28 10.96 -5.20
N VAL A 88 11.69 11.83 -4.36
CA VAL A 88 12.25 13.16 -4.09
C VAL A 88 13.66 13.04 -3.50
N MET A 89 13.87 12.17 -2.52
CA MET A 89 15.19 11.94 -1.92
C MET A 89 16.21 11.39 -2.93
N GLN A 90 15.80 10.47 -3.81
CA GLN A 90 16.66 9.96 -4.88
C GLN A 90 17.07 11.07 -5.86
N LEU A 91 16.12 11.93 -6.26
CA LEU A 91 16.41 13.08 -7.13
C LEU A 91 17.30 14.10 -6.43
N LEU A 92 17.09 14.35 -5.13
CA LEU A 92 17.94 15.24 -4.33
C LEU A 92 19.37 14.71 -4.22
N GLY A 93 19.57 13.39 -4.11
CA GLY A 93 20.92 12.79 -4.11
C GLY A 93 21.69 13.03 -5.41
N ILE A 94 20.98 13.20 -6.54
CA ILE A 94 21.59 13.53 -7.84
C ILE A 94 21.80 15.04 -7.98
N ALA A 95 20.83 15.85 -7.53
CA ALA A 95 20.81 17.29 -7.73
C ALA A 95 21.63 18.09 -6.70
N VAL A 96 21.76 17.57 -5.47
CA VAL A 96 22.38 18.28 -4.33
C VAL A 96 23.55 17.46 -3.79
N PRO A 97 24.81 17.93 -3.96
CA PRO A 97 26.02 17.18 -3.57
C PRO A 97 26.10 16.82 -2.08
N ALA A 98 25.41 17.56 -1.21
CA ALA A 98 25.34 17.27 0.22
C ALA A 98 24.55 15.99 0.52
N PHE A 99 23.51 15.68 -0.26
CA PHE A 99 22.72 14.46 -0.13
C PHE A 99 23.38 13.26 -0.83
N GLN A 100 24.27 13.49 -1.80
CA GLN A 100 25.05 12.42 -2.45
C GLN A 100 26.06 11.74 -1.50
N LYS A 101 26.45 12.42 -0.41
CA LYS A 101 27.46 11.96 0.56
C LYS A 101 26.86 11.26 1.79
N MET A 102 25.54 11.27 1.95
CA MET A 102 24.82 10.51 2.97
C MET A 102 24.48 9.12 2.44
#